data_AF-A0AAJ2HAK0-F1
#
_entry.id   AF-A0AAJ2HAK0-F1
#
_cell.length_a   1.000
_cell.length_b   1.000
_cell.length_c   1.000
_cell.angle_alpha   90.00
_cell.angle_beta   90.00
_cell.angle_gamma   90.00
#
_symmetry.space_group_name_H-M   'P 1'
#
loop_
_entity.id
_entity.type
_entity.pdbx_description
1 polymer ?
#
loop_
_entity_poly.entity_id
_entity_poly.type
_entity_poly.pdbx_seq_one_letter_code
_entity_poly.pdbx_strand_id
1 'polypeptide(L)'
;MEVEIPTMSGVEFARAFALRPNSFAWFLGAGASAASGIPTGYSMIRDFKKRIFCQENKYSPQEVDSGDPLWAERIDEFFKRTNILPPDGDPEEYSAAFEAVYPNEKLRRQYIDDAVRKGTPCYGHRVLAALMSSRQLDCVFTTNFDALVERSATISDDLLPADQRANATVAAIDSAERAQRCLEESDWPLVAKLHGDYKSSKIKNTNSELETQDEQMRRVLVSASQRFGLVVVGYSGRDASIMETFEYVLREQSAYPAGFYWVTSSAKRLFPAVRTFLEHALMAGIKVAIVESKTFDELAGDVVSQIRLPDVLNQHVQLHKVAERLQPVPLNTVDALRFPVLQYSAIHVESIPTHARRITLERPLTTEEARKVLKAHGCRAVVAARGRELAVFGRDNELLQAFAEFGARLEGTIQLQPEAESWALGLIYDALTRALARGRPLIPHLKRTGHTLLVAADRENDSPEMKRQRFEELGKLRSAYGSLIGRVPKLGYVFSEAIEIKLEKVDDRWWFGFEPFTHVEIPREARAQGAAEQHDPMERHVRRPDASADWRRERWQGRYNGAWATIIRAWQDMLTSGPDNAVSTIGLQKDEGLDAIFKLHPRTGWSRPSHNHGYFDRTK
;
A
#
# COMPACT_ATOMS: atom_id res chain seq x y z
N MET A 1 13.57 17.39 24.26
CA MET A 1 13.08 17.36 22.87
C MET A 1 12.65 15.94 22.61
N GLU A 2 11.39 15.70 22.25
CA GLU A 2 10.98 14.36 21.80
C GLU A 2 11.74 14.06 20.51
N VAL A 3 12.50 12.96 20.47
CA VAL A 3 13.20 12.51 19.27
C VAL A 3 12.16 11.84 18.38
N GLU A 4 11.91 12.41 17.20
CA GLU A 4 10.96 11.84 16.26
C GLU A 4 11.56 10.58 15.60
N ILE A 5 10.99 9.42 15.90
CA ILE A 5 11.44 8.15 15.31
C ILE A 5 10.92 8.04 13.87
N PRO A 6 11.79 7.86 12.86
CA PRO A 6 11.36 7.72 11.48
C PRO A 6 10.38 6.56 11.29
N THR A 7 9.32 6.79 10.51
CA THR A 7 8.36 5.76 10.13
C THR A 7 8.43 5.51 8.63
N MET A 8 8.31 4.26 8.20
CA MET A 8 8.29 3.86 6.80
C MET A 8 7.28 2.73 6.55
N SER A 9 6.86 2.58 5.31
CA SER A 9 5.96 1.50 4.88
C SER A 9 6.69 0.15 4.73
N GLY A 10 5.94 -0.95 4.80
CA GLY A 10 6.44 -2.30 4.49
C GLY A 10 7.13 -2.39 3.12
N VAL A 11 6.58 -1.73 2.09
CA VAL A 11 7.15 -1.69 0.73
C VAL A 11 8.49 -0.94 0.69
N GLU A 12 8.61 0.19 1.39
CA GLU A 12 9.88 0.93 1.47
C GLU A 12 10.96 0.11 2.18
N PHE A 13 10.58 -0.57 3.27
CA PHE A 13 11.48 -1.49 3.96
C PHE A 13 11.88 -2.66 3.05
N ALA A 14 10.93 -3.29 2.37
CA ALA A 14 11.19 -4.41 1.46
C ALA A 14 12.19 -4.05 0.36
N ARG A 15 12.10 -2.84 -0.21
CA ARG A 15 13.09 -2.33 -1.17
C ARG A 15 14.48 -2.21 -0.55
N ALA A 16 14.58 -1.68 0.67
CA ALA A 16 15.85 -1.55 1.37
C ALA A 16 16.46 -2.91 1.74
N PHE A 17 15.63 -3.85 2.20
CA PHE A 17 16.00 -5.23 2.52
C PHE A 17 16.54 -5.96 1.27
N ALA A 18 15.83 -5.86 0.14
CA ALA A 18 16.18 -6.54 -1.11
C ALA A 18 17.57 -6.15 -1.67
N LEU A 19 18.10 -4.98 -1.33
CA LEU A 19 19.43 -4.56 -1.77
C LEU A 19 20.55 -5.37 -1.11
N ARG A 20 20.38 -5.77 0.16
CA ARG A 20 21.39 -6.49 0.96
C ARG A 20 20.72 -7.41 1.98
N PRO A 21 20.05 -8.49 1.54
CA PRO A 21 19.17 -9.26 2.41
C PRO A 21 19.94 -10.02 3.51
N ASN A 22 21.17 -10.49 3.22
CA ASN A 22 22.08 -11.12 4.19
C ASN A 22 22.68 -10.14 5.22
N SER A 23 22.42 -8.83 5.13
CA SER A 23 22.85 -7.88 6.16
C SER A 23 21.89 -7.77 7.34
N PHE A 24 20.80 -8.54 7.33
CA PHE A 24 19.75 -8.49 8.34
C PHE A 24 19.50 -9.85 8.99
N ALA A 25 19.33 -9.84 10.31
CA ALA A 25 18.73 -10.92 11.07
C ALA A 25 17.26 -10.56 11.37
N TRP A 26 16.42 -11.58 11.51
CA TRP A 26 15.01 -11.41 11.86
C TRP A 26 14.77 -11.87 13.30
N PHE A 27 13.97 -11.12 14.05
CA PHE A 27 13.54 -11.49 15.39
C PHE A 27 12.02 -11.64 15.40
N LEU A 28 11.52 -12.84 15.66
CA LEU A 28 10.10 -13.16 15.63
C LEU A 28 9.53 -13.38 17.04
N GLY A 29 8.50 -12.62 17.37
CA GLY A 29 7.67 -12.86 18.55
C GLY A 29 6.34 -13.54 18.22
N ALA A 30 5.49 -13.72 19.25
CA ALA A 30 4.26 -14.51 19.15
C ALA A 30 3.27 -13.96 18.10
N GLY A 31 3.33 -12.67 17.79
CA GLY A 31 2.52 -12.04 16.74
C GLY A 31 2.83 -12.56 15.33
N ALA A 32 4.03 -13.08 15.07
CA ALA A 32 4.37 -13.70 13.79
C ALA A 32 3.59 -15.02 13.59
N SER A 33 3.25 -15.71 14.67
CA SER A 33 2.48 -16.97 14.66
C SER A 33 0.96 -16.77 14.77
N ALA A 34 0.47 -15.54 14.82
CA ALA A 34 -0.96 -15.25 14.98
C ALA A 34 -1.81 -15.80 13.81
N ALA A 35 -1.35 -15.58 12.57
CA ALA A 35 -2.02 -16.08 11.36
C ALA A 35 -1.98 -17.61 11.23
N SER A 36 -1.06 -18.26 11.97
CA SER A 36 -0.94 -19.71 12.05
C SER A 36 -1.99 -20.36 12.97
N GLY A 37 -2.86 -19.56 13.60
CA GLY A 37 -3.87 -20.03 14.55
C GLY A 37 -3.34 -20.20 15.99
N ILE A 38 -2.11 -19.74 16.27
CA ILE A 38 -1.54 -19.74 17.62
C ILE A 38 -1.93 -18.41 18.30
N PRO A 39 -2.57 -18.42 19.48
CA PRO A 39 -2.94 -17.21 20.19
C PRO A 39 -1.69 -16.43 20.61
N THR A 40 -1.72 -15.10 20.44
CA THR A 40 -0.66 -14.21 20.92
C THR A 40 -0.74 -14.05 22.44
N GLY A 41 0.33 -13.57 23.07
CA GLY A 41 0.32 -13.25 24.52
C GLY A 41 -0.83 -12.30 24.90
N TYR A 42 -1.12 -11.29 24.09
CA TYR A 42 -2.27 -10.40 24.31
C TYR A 42 -3.61 -11.13 24.19
N SER A 43 -3.76 -12.01 23.20
CA SER A 43 -4.96 -12.84 23.06
C SER A 43 -5.16 -13.77 24.25
N MET A 44 -4.06 -14.32 24.79
CA MET A 44 -4.10 -15.17 25.98
C MET A 44 -4.49 -14.37 27.22
N ILE A 45 -3.88 -13.20 27.47
CA ILE A 45 -4.25 -12.30 28.57
C ILE A 45 -5.74 -11.99 28.54
N ARG A 46 -6.27 -11.65 27.36
CA ARG A 46 -7.70 -11.35 27.20
C ARG A 46 -8.59 -12.55 27.51
N ASP A 47 -8.23 -13.75 27.06
CA ASP A 47 -8.97 -14.98 27.40
C ASP A 47 -8.89 -15.28 28.91
N PHE A 48 -7.73 -15.10 29.53
CA PHE A 48 -7.54 -15.32 30.97
C PHE A 48 -8.34 -14.33 31.80
N LYS A 49 -8.27 -13.03 31.48
CA LYS A 49 -9.10 -11.98 32.09
C LYS A 49 -10.59 -12.30 31.96
N LYS A 50 -11.05 -12.72 30.78
CA LYS A 50 -12.44 -13.16 30.58
C LYS A 50 -12.81 -14.30 31.53
N ARG A 51 -11.98 -15.33 31.65
CA ARG A 51 -12.25 -16.49 32.52
C ARG A 51 -12.33 -16.10 33.99
N ILE A 52 -11.37 -15.30 34.46
CA ILE A 52 -11.35 -14.79 35.84
C ILE A 52 -12.59 -13.93 36.09
N PHE A 53 -12.92 -12.99 35.19
CA PHE A 53 -14.12 -12.17 35.29
C PHE A 53 -15.40 -13.01 35.39
N CYS A 54 -15.53 -14.05 34.54
CA CYS A 54 -16.68 -14.95 34.57
C CYS A 54 -16.76 -15.72 35.89
N GLN A 55 -15.63 -16.19 36.42
CA GLN A 55 -15.56 -16.91 37.68
C GLN A 55 -15.98 -16.03 38.86
N GLU A 56 -15.43 -14.81 38.95
CA GLU A 56 -15.70 -13.89 40.07
C GLU A 56 -17.13 -13.34 40.05
N ASN A 57 -17.68 -13.08 38.86
CA ASN A 57 -19.03 -12.53 38.70
C ASN A 57 -20.10 -13.60 38.45
N LYS A 58 -19.72 -14.89 38.45
CA LYS A 58 -20.60 -16.04 38.21
C LYS A 58 -21.35 -15.99 36.88
N TYR A 59 -20.71 -15.45 35.85
CA TYR A 59 -21.21 -15.51 34.46
C TYR A 59 -20.79 -16.80 33.78
N SER A 60 -21.59 -17.30 32.84
CA SER A 60 -21.14 -18.36 31.94
C SER A 60 -20.12 -17.79 30.94
N PRO A 61 -18.97 -18.47 30.69
CA PRO A 61 -18.02 -18.05 29.65
C PRO A 61 -18.59 -17.98 28.24
N GLN A 62 -19.75 -18.62 27.99
CA GLN A 62 -20.45 -18.57 26.71
C GLN A 62 -21.26 -17.29 26.51
N GLU A 63 -21.63 -16.60 27.59
CA GLU A 63 -22.44 -15.36 27.57
C GLU A 63 -21.59 -14.10 27.42
N VAL A 64 -20.28 -14.20 27.66
CA VAL A 64 -19.34 -13.09 27.62
C VAL A 64 -18.52 -13.16 26.34
N ASP A 65 -18.70 -12.19 25.44
CA ASP A 65 -17.87 -12.09 24.23
C ASP A 65 -16.77 -11.03 24.41
N SER A 66 -15.52 -11.46 24.60
CA SER A 66 -14.38 -10.55 24.71
C SER A 66 -14.01 -9.82 23.40
N GLY A 67 -14.69 -10.13 22.29
CA GLY A 67 -14.63 -9.40 21.03
C GLY A 67 -15.62 -8.23 20.94
N ASP A 68 -16.65 -8.20 21.79
CA ASP A 68 -17.62 -7.10 21.88
C ASP A 68 -17.02 -5.94 22.72
N PRO A 69 -16.96 -4.71 22.18
CA PRO A 69 -16.45 -3.54 22.90
C PRO A 69 -17.09 -3.33 24.28
N LEU A 70 -18.39 -3.61 24.44
CA LEU A 70 -19.10 -3.42 25.70
C LEU A 70 -18.64 -4.41 26.78
N TRP A 71 -18.40 -5.66 26.39
CA TRP A 71 -17.89 -6.69 27.30
C TRP A 71 -16.41 -6.46 27.62
N ALA A 72 -15.61 -6.05 26.64
CA ALA A 72 -14.21 -5.68 26.85
C ALA A 72 -14.10 -4.54 27.88
N GLU A 73 -14.88 -3.47 27.73
CA GLU A 73 -14.88 -2.35 28.68
C GLU A 73 -15.29 -2.78 30.09
N ARG A 74 -16.31 -3.65 30.23
CA ARG A 74 -16.73 -4.20 31.52
C ARG A 74 -15.65 -5.04 32.20
N ILE A 75 -14.96 -5.88 31.44
CA ILE A 75 -13.85 -6.71 31.94
C ILE A 75 -12.72 -5.80 32.43
N ASP A 76 -12.35 -4.79 31.63
CA ASP A 76 -11.29 -3.85 31.99
C ASP A 76 -11.66 -3.00 33.22
N GLU A 77 -12.90 -2.53 33.33
CA GLU A 77 -13.38 -1.77 34.49
C GLU A 77 -13.38 -2.63 35.76
N PHE A 78 -13.72 -3.92 35.66
CA PHE A 78 -13.63 -4.86 36.77
C PHE A 78 -12.18 -4.96 37.26
N PHE A 79 -11.20 -5.21 36.39
CA PHE A 79 -9.80 -5.33 36.79
C PHE A 79 -9.21 -4.02 37.30
N LYS A 80 -9.69 -2.85 36.85
CA LYS A 80 -9.29 -1.55 37.42
C LYS A 80 -9.77 -1.33 38.85
N ARG A 81 -10.86 -1.99 39.27
CA ARG A 81 -11.45 -1.87 40.61
C ARG A 81 -10.99 -2.97 41.57
N THR A 82 -10.35 -4.03 41.05
CA THR A 82 -9.91 -5.18 41.83
C THR A 82 -8.39 -5.29 41.84
N ASN A 83 -7.79 -5.74 42.95
CA ASN A 83 -6.35 -6.03 43.01
C ASN A 83 -6.01 -7.49 42.62
N ILE A 84 -6.81 -8.12 41.76
CA ILE A 84 -6.63 -9.54 41.39
C ILE A 84 -5.44 -9.71 40.44
N LEU A 85 -5.29 -8.80 39.48
CA LEU A 85 -4.20 -8.81 38.51
C LEU A 85 -3.41 -7.50 38.60
N PRO A 86 -2.12 -7.51 38.19
CA PRO A 86 -1.37 -6.30 37.92
C PRO A 86 -2.09 -5.38 36.92
N PRO A 87 -1.78 -4.06 36.92
CA PRO A 87 -2.34 -3.12 35.96
C PRO A 87 -2.07 -3.50 34.50
N ASP A 88 -2.92 -3.01 33.60
CA ASP A 88 -2.75 -3.22 32.16
C ASP A 88 -1.38 -2.74 31.69
N GLY A 89 -0.64 -3.60 30.99
CA GLY A 89 0.68 -3.26 30.47
C GLY A 89 1.83 -3.62 31.41
N ASP A 90 1.56 -4.07 32.63
CA ASP A 90 2.57 -4.54 33.55
C ASP A 90 3.30 -5.80 32.98
N PRO A 91 4.63 -5.92 33.15
CA PRO A 91 5.38 -7.10 32.71
C PRO A 91 4.89 -8.42 33.31
N GLU A 92 4.40 -8.40 34.56
CA GLU A 92 3.93 -9.60 35.27
C GLU A 92 2.47 -9.95 34.97
N GLU A 93 1.74 -9.07 34.26
CA GLU A 93 0.31 -9.24 33.93
C GLU A 93 0.02 -10.60 33.28
N TYR A 94 0.86 -11.02 32.32
CA TYR A 94 0.71 -12.29 31.62
C TYR A 94 0.85 -13.48 32.58
N SER A 95 1.94 -13.50 33.34
CA SER A 95 2.24 -14.59 34.27
C SER A 95 1.15 -14.69 35.32
N ALA A 96 0.81 -13.58 35.99
CA ALA A 96 -0.23 -13.52 37.01
C ALA A 96 -1.59 -14.01 36.49
N ALA A 97 -2.01 -13.55 35.30
CA ALA A 97 -3.26 -13.99 34.69
C ALA A 97 -3.23 -15.49 34.34
N PHE A 98 -2.09 -16.01 33.89
CA PHE A 98 -1.95 -17.41 33.56
C PHE A 98 -1.97 -18.30 34.82
N GLU A 99 -1.30 -17.90 35.90
CA GLU A 99 -1.34 -18.60 37.19
C GLU A 99 -2.74 -18.59 37.81
N ALA A 100 -3.45 -17.47 37.72
CA ALA A 100 -4.79 -17.33 38.27
C ALA A 100 -5.80 -18.29 37.63
N VAL A 101 -5.70 -18.51 36.30
CA VAL A 101 -6.57 -19.46 35.58
C VAL A 101 -6.07 -20.90 35.72
N TYR A 102 -4.75 -21.11 35.70
CA TYR A 102 -4.14 -22.43 35.77
C TYR A 102 -3.05 -22.48 36.86
N PRO A 103 -3.43 -22.76 38.12
CA PRO A 103 -2.48 -22.72 39.24
C PRO A 103 -1.39 -23.79 39.18
N ASN A 104 -1.63 -24.89 38.44
CA ASN A 104 -0.68 -25.98 38.30
C ASN A 104 0.19 -25.77 37.04
N GLU A 105 1.51 -25.80 37.22
CA GLU A 105 2.49 -25.70 36.12
C GLU A 105 2.24 -26.72 35.00
N LYS A 106 1.84 -27.95 35.34
CA LYS A 106 1.51 -29.00 34.36
C LYS A 106 0.26 -28.67 33.52
N LEU A 107 -0.67 -27.87 34.04
CA LEU A 107 -1.81 -27.41 33.24
C LEU A 107 -1.41 -26.27 32.31
N ARG A 108 -0.55 -25.36 32.78
CA ARG A 108 0.04 -24.30 31.93
C ARG A 108 0.83 -24.89 30.78
N ARG A 109 1.65 -25.92 31.07
CA ARG A 109 2.34 -26.78 30.10
C ARG A 109 1.42 -27.23 28.98
N GLN A 110 0.38 -27.94 29.39
CA GLN A 110 -0.57 -28.55 28.48
C GLN A 110 -1.32 -27.50 27.66
N TYR A 111 -1.69 -26.37 28.25
CA TYR A 111 -2.34 -25.28 27.53
C TYR A 111 -1.47 -24.74 26.39
N ILE A 112 -0.17 -24.50 26.65
CA ILE A 112 0.76 -24.04 25.61
C ILE A 112 0.98 -25.12 24.54
N ASP A 113 1.16 -26.38 24.94
CA ASP A 113 1.28 -27.50 24.00
C ASP A 113 0.05 -27.62 23.08
N ASP A 114 -1.15 -27.46 23.64
CA ASP A 114 -2.42 -27.51 22.91
C ASP A 114 -2.57 -26.32 21.95
N ALA A 115 -2.10 -25.14 22.35
CA ALA A 115 -2.12 -23.94 21.51
C ALA A 115 -1.14 -24.07 20.33
N VAL A 116 0.10 -24.49 20.60
CA VAL A 116 1.15 -24.65 19.58
C VAL A 116 0.82 -25.77 18.60
N ARG A 117 0.24 -26.88 19.06
CA ARG A 117 -0.12 -28.04 18.22
C ARG A 117 -1.14 -27.73 17.13
N LYS A 118 -1.95 -26.68 17.29
CA LYS A 118 -2.90 -26.20 16.27
C LYS A 118 -2.21 -25.39 15.17
N GLY A 119 -0.98 -24.95 15.39
CA GLY A 119 -0.24 -24.09 14.49
C GLY A 119 0.12 -24.76 13.17
N THR A 120 -0.23 -24.13 12.06
CA THR A 120 0.30 -24.46 10.72
C THR A 120 1.05 -23.27 10.15
N PRO A 121 2.18 -23.45 9.43
CA PRO A 121 2.93 -22.32 8.89
C PRO A 121 2.08 -21.38 8.04
N CYS A 122 1.95 -20.13 8.49
CA CYS A 122 1.32 -19.05 7.72
C CYS A 122 2.22 -18.61 6.55
N TYR A 123 1.72 -17.66 5.76
CA TYR A 123 2.41 -17.18 4.57
C TYR A 123 3.79 -16.60 4.91
N GLY A 124 3.91 -15.80 5.97
CA GLY A 124 5.17 -15.20 6.40
C GLY A 124 6.25 -16.24 6.77
N HIS A 125 5.88 -17.34 7.45
CA HIS A 125 6.83 -18.40 7.76
C HIS A 125 7.41 -19.06 6.50
N ARG A 126 6.55 -19.28 5.49
CA ARG A 126 6.95 -19.87 4.21
C ARG A 126 7.86 -18.95 3.42
N VAL A 127 7.61 -17.65 3.48
CA VAL A 127 8.48 -16.63 2.90
C VAL A 127 9.86 -16.63 3.54
N LEU A 128 9.94 -16.57 4.88
CA LEU A 128 11.25 -16.64 5.56
C LEU A 128 11.99 -17.93 5.26
N ALA A 129 11.27 -19.06 5.23
CA ALA A 129 11.84 -20.33 4.83
C ALA A 129 12.39 -20.31 3.39
N ALA A 130 11.64 -19.76 2.44
CA ALA A 130 12.12 -19.63 1.06
C ALA A 130 13.35 -18.73 0.95
N LEU A 131 13.44 -17.66 1.76
CA LEU A 131 14.63 -16.81 1.84
C LEU A 131 15.83 -17.56 2.44
N MET A 132 15.64 -18.33 3.51
CA MET A 132 16.68 -19.18 4.10
C MET A 132 17.17 -20.25 3.11
N SER A 133 16.25 -21.00 2.50
CA SER A 133 16.55 -22.03 1.51
C SER A 133 17.26 -21.51 0.27
N SER A 134 17.02 -20.24 -0.09
CA SER A 134 17.73 -19.57 -1.20
C SER A 134 18.98 -18.79 -0.76
N ARG A 135 19.43 -18.94 0.49
CA ARG A 135 20.62 -18.29 1.07
C ARG A 135 20.54 -16.74 1.04
N GLN A 136 19.34 -16.21 1.16
CA GLN A 136 19.05 -14.77 1.22
C GLN A 136 18.66 -14.32 2.62
N LEU A 137 18.62 -15.23 3.60
CA LEU A 137 18.39 -14.92 5.00
C LEU A 137 19.27 -15.82 5.86
N ASP A 138 20.21 -15.20 6.57
CA ASP A 138 21.24 -15.94 7.31
C ASP A 138 20.79 -16.32 8.72
N CYS A 139 19.98 -15.49 9.37
CA CYS A 139 19.66 -15.68 10.78
C CYS A 139 18.23 -15.27 11.16
N VAL A 140 17.57 -16.16 11.90
CA VAL A 140 16.26 -15.93 12.53
C VAL A 140 16.35 -16.26 14.02
N PHE A 141 16.04 -15.28 14.85
CA PHE A 141 15.83 -15.43 16.29
C PHE A 141 14.33 -15.47 16.59
N THR A 142 13.94 -16.25 17.59
CA THR A 142 12.54 -16.23 18.06
C THR A 142 12.41 -16.52 19.54
N THR A 143 11.39 -15.91 20.15
CA THR A 143 10.90 -16.23 21.50
C THR A 143 9.71 -17.19 21.47
N ASN A 144 9.31 -17.67 20.29
CA ASN A 144 8.17 -18.55 20.14
C ASN A 144 8.52 -19.99 20.50
N PHE A 145 7.63 -20.64 21.24
CA PHE A 145 7.73 -22.07 21.57
C PHE A 145 7.36 -22.98 20.39
N ASP A 146 6.63 -22.46 19.41
CA ASP A 146 6.23 -23.23 18.23
C ASP A 146 7.39 -23.60 17.33
N ALA A 147 7.14 -24.58 16.45
CA ALA A 147 8.13 -25.12 15.53
C ALA A 147 7.94 -24.65 14.09
N LEU A 148 7.25 -23.52 13.88
CA LEU A 148 6.76 -23.15 12.55
C LEU A 148 7.89 -22.67 11.64
N VAL A 149 8.91 -22.00 12.18
CA VAL A 149 10.07 -21.54 11.42
C VAL A 149 10.89 -22.75 10.95
N GLU A 150 11.29 -23.65 11.85
CA GLU A 150 12.09 -24.83 11.50
C GLU A 150 11.35 -25.78 10.56
N ARG A 151 10.05 -25.98 10.78
CA ARG A 151 9.24 -26.83 9.90
C ARG A 151 9.10 -26.23 8.51
N SER A 152 8.94 -24.92 8.41
CA SER A 152 8.87 -24.24 7.11
C SER A 152 10.20 -24.31 6.38
N ALA A 153 11.32 -24.09 7.08
CA ALA A 153 12.66 -24.20 6.50
C ALA A 153 12.88 -25.60 5.90
N THR A 154 12.53 -26.64 6.66
CA THR A 154 12.63 -28.04 6.20
C THR A 154 11.78 -28.29 4.95
N ILE A 155 10.51 -27.85 4.97
CA ILE A 155 9.61 -28.01 3.82
C ILE A 155 10.15 -27.30 2.58
N SER A 156 10.64 -26.06 2.72
CA SER A 156 11.19 -25.30 1.61
C SER A 156 12.48 -25.92 1.05
N ASP A 157 13.38 -26.40 1.91
CA ASP A 157 14.62 -27.08 1.49
C ASP A 157 14.34 -28.38 0.75
N ASP A 158 13.34 -29.16 1.18
CA ASP A 158 12.99 -30.42 0.52
C ASP A 158 12.46 -30.24 -0.92
N LEU A 159 12.02 -29.03 -1.27
CA LEU A 159 11.63 -28.68 -2.64
C LEU A 159 12.85 -28.43 -3.55
N LEU A 160 14.04 -28.23 -2.97
CA LEU A 160 15.27 -27.99 -3.73
C LEU A 160 16.04 -29.30 -3.98
N PRO A 161 16.84 -29.34 -5.08
CA PRO A 161 17.83 -30.39 -5.29
C PRO A 161 18.75 -30.57 -4.07
N ALA A 162 19.16 -31.81 -3.79
CA ALA A 162 19.91 -32.15 -2.57
C ALA A 162 21.23 -31.35 -2.40
N ASP A 163 21.89 -31.01 -3.50
CA ASP A 163 23.11 -30.21 -3.56
C ASP A 163 22.89 -28.70 -3.35
N GLN A 164 21.65 -28.24 -3.42
CA GLN A 164 21.27 -26.82 -3.28
C GLN A 164 20.61 -26.51 -1.93
N ARG A 165 20.34 -27.53 -1.11
CA ARG A 165 19.68 -27.36 0.19
C ARG A 165 20.53 -26.52 1.13
N ALA A 166 19.87 -25.64 1.88
CA ALA A 166 20.53 -24.79 2.85
C ALA A 166 20.81 -25.53 4.18
N ASN A 167 19.90 -26.43 4.57
CA ASN A 167 19.90 -27.21 5.81
C ASN A 167 20.06 -26.33 7.04
N ALA A 168 18.98 -25.65 7.43
CA ALA A 168 19.00 -24.72 8.55
C ALA A 168 19.50 -25.37 9.85
N THR A 169 20.48 -24.71 10.49
CA THR A 169 20.94 -25.05 11.84
C THR A 169 19.91 -24.55 12.84
N VAL A 170 19.25 -25.48 13.55
CA VAL A 170 18.31 -25.14 14.63
C VAL A 170 18.99 -25.28 15.98
N ALA A 171 18.94 -24.21 16.78
CA ALA A 171 19.47 -24.19 18.12
C ALA A 171 18.44 -23.61 19.11
N ALA A 172 18.34 -24.21 20.28
CA ALA A 172 17.54 -23.73 21.40
C ALA A 172 18.44 -23.51 22.62
N ILE A 173 17.83 -23.14 23.76
CA ILE A 173 18.53 -22.81 25.02
C ILE A 173 19.54 -23.87 25.46
N ASP A 174 19.27 -25.15 25.22
CA ASP A 174 20.12 -26.30 25.57
C ASP A 174 21.24 -26.58 24.55
N SER A 175 21.33 -25.78 23.49
CA SER A 175 22.32 -25.93 22.41
C SER A 175 22.94 -24.60 21.98
N ALA A 176 23.15 -23.67 22.92
CA ALA A 176 23.74 -22.36 22.62
C ALA A 176 25.10 -22.46 21.91
N GLU A 177 25.94 -23.43 22.25
CA GLU A 177 27.23 -23.69 21.58
C GLU A 177 27.06 -23.98 20.08
N ARG A 178 25.98 -24.66 19.68
CA ARG A 178 25.66 -24.91 18.26
C ARG A 178 25.36 -23.60 17.53
N ALA A 179 24.57 -22.73 18.16
CA ALA A 179 24.24 -21.43 17.59
C ALA A 179 25.49 -20.54 17.46
N GLN A 180 26.34 -20.55 18.50
CA GLN A 180 27.60 -19.82 18.52
C GLN A 180 28.55 -20.30 17.41
N ARG A 181 28.74 -21.62 17.26
CA ARG A 181 29.56 -22.18 16.19
C ARG A 181 29.04 -21.79 14.80
N CYS A 182 27.73 -21.94 14.58
CA CYS A 182 27.09 -21.55 13.32
C CYS A 182 27.34 -20.07 12.99
N LEU A 183 27.25 -19.20 14.01
CA LEU A 183 27.57 -17.80 13.86
C LEU A 183 29.06 -17.62 13.51
N GLU A 184 29.99 -18.15 14.31
CA GLU A 184 31.44 -17.98 14.12
C GLU A 184 31.94 -18.50 12.75
N GLU A 185 31.44 -19.65 12.32
CA GLU A 185 31.83 -20.29 11.06
C GLU A 185 31.02 -19.78 9.84
N SER A 186 29.99 -18.97 10.08
CA SER A 186 29.05 -18.49 9.06
C SER A 186 28.37 -19.64 8.29
N ASP A 187 27.99 -20.69 9.04
CA ASP A 187 27.31 -21.89 8.54
C ASP A 187 25.78 -21.68 8.44
N TRP A 188 25.40 -20.75 7.57
CA TRP A 188 24.01 -20.30 7.41
C TRP A 188 23.11 -21.34 6.73
N PRO A 189 21.79 -21.36 7.03
CA PRO A 189 21.07 -20.42 7.88
C PRO A 189 20.88 -20.89 9.33
N LEU A 190 20.86 -19.95 10.28
CA LEU A 190 20.65 -20.18 11.71
C LEU A 190 19.20 -19.86 12.12
N VAL A 191 18.54 -20.80 12.80
CA VAL A 191 17.29 -20.57 13.54
C VAL A 191 17.55 -20.77 15.04
N ALA A 192 17.59 -19.67 15.78
CA ALA A 192 17.92 -19.64 17.20
C ALA A 192 16.67 -19.32 18.06
N LYS A 193 16.31 -20.23 18.95
CA LYS A 193 15.19 -20.09 19.90
C LYS A 193 15.72 -19.65 21.25
N LEU A 194 15.33 -18.43 21.65
CA LEU A 194 15.85 -17.77 22.85
C LEU A 194 15.23 -18.36 24.13
N HIS A 195 13.94 -18.68 24.08
CA HIS A 195 13.31 -19.50 25.09
C HIS A 195 13.30 -20.94 24.59
N GLY A 196 13.66 -21.90 25.45
CA GLY A 196 13.81 -23.31 25.05
C GLY A 196 12.60 -23.91 24.33
N ASP A 197 12.81 -24.99 23.58
CA ASP A 197 11.69 -25.82 23.14
C ASP A 197 11.05 -26.43 24.38
N TYR A 198 9.77 -26.16 24.59
CA TYR A 198 9.06 -26.68 25.75
C TYR A 198 9.09 -28.22 25.82
N LYS A 199 9.36 -28.89 24.70
CA LYS A 199 9.55 -30.34 24.61
C LYS A 199 10.88 -30.86 25.20
N SER A 200 11.87 -30.01 25.47
CA SER A 200 13.21 -30.46 25.93
C SER A 200 13.41 -30.51 27.45
N SER A 201 12.37 -30.39 28.26
CA SER A 201 12.51 -30.59 29.72
C SER A 201 12.51 -32.08 30.11
N LYS A 202 13.56 -32.79 29.70
CA LYS A 202 14.05 -33.92 30.48
C LYS A 202 15.05 -33.39 31.50
N ILE A 203 14.71 -33.65 32.75
CA ILE A 203 15.57 -33.68 33.94
C ILE A 203 15.64 -32.35 34.70
N LYS A 204 14.83 -32.34 35.77
CA LYS A 204 14.97 -31.51 36.96
C LYS A 204 16.45 -31.33 37.35
N ASN A 205 16.92 -30.08 37.50
CA ASN A 205 17.77 -29.60 38.60
C ASN A 205 18.00 -28.08 38.47
N THR A 206 17.83 -27.35 39.59
CA THR A 206 18.36 -26.01 39.94
C THR A 206 18.28 -24.86 38.92
N ASN A 207 17.49 -23.82 39.26
CA ASN A 207 17.30 -22.55 38.54
C ASN A 207 18.57 -21.93 37.91
N SER A 208 19.75 -22.13 38.50
CA SER A 208 21.02 -21.57 38.03
C SER A 208 21.49 -22.09 36.66
N GLU A 209 21.20 -23.35 36.31
CA GLU A 209 21.62 -23.92 35.02
C GLU A 209 20.83 -23.30 33.87
N LEU A 210 19.52 -23.14 34.06
CA LEU A 210 18.64 -22.48 33.08
C LEU A 210 19.00 -21.00 32.92
N GLU A 211 19.31 -20.29 34.01
CA GLU A 211 19.80 -18.90 33.95
C GLU A 211 21.10 -18.79 33.13
N THR A 212 22.02 -19.74 33.32
CA THR A 212 23.30 -19.77 32.57
C THR A 212 23.08 -20.06 31.09
N GLN A 213 22.21 -21.01 30.76
CA GLN A 213 21.89 -21.37 29.37
C GLN A 213 21.15 -20.24 28.64
N ASP A 214 20.23 -19.59 29.33
CA ASP A 214 19.54 -18.39 28.84
C ASP A 214 20.53 -17.25 28.57
N GLU A 215 21.47 -17.02 29.49
CA GLU A 215 22.55 -16.04 29.29
C GLU A 215 23.41 -16.37 28.06
N GLN A 216 23.78 -17.63 27.87
CA GLN A 216 24.55 -18.06 26.69
C GLN A 216 23.81 -17.79 25.39
N MET A 217 22.51 -18.09 25.32
CA MET A 217 21.72 -17.82 24.12
C MET A 217 21.52 -16.31 23.88
N ARG A 218 21.37 -15.52 24.94
CA ARG A 218 21.37 -14.05 24.84
C ARG A 218 22.71 -13.51 24.31
N ARG A 219 23.85 -14.09 24.68
CA ARG A 219 25.16 -13.74 24.09
C ARG A 219 25.21 -14.03 22.59
N VAL A 220 24.60 -15.11 22.11
CA VAL A 220 24.50 -15.38 20.67
C VAL A 220 23.71 -14.27 19.96
N LEU A 221 22.60 -13.82 20.55
CA LEU A 221 21.84 -12.68 20.02
C LEU A 221 22.66 -11.39 19.99
N VAL A 222 23.46 -11.12 21.03
CA VAL A 222 24.39 -9.97 21.07
C VAL A 222 25.39 -10.06 19.92
N SER A 223 26.07 -11.19 19.77
CA SER A 223 27.08 -11.39 18.71
C SER A 223 26.48 -11.29 17.31
N ALA A 224 25.27 -11.81 17.10
CA ALA A 224 24.56 -11.64 15.83
C ALA A 224 24.18 -10.18 15.58
N SER A 225 23.73 -9.47 16.60
CA SER A 225 23.33 -8.06 16.53
C SER A 225 24.51 -7.11 16.29
N GLN A 226 25.75 -7.57 16.53
CA GLN A 226 26.97 -6.85 16.14
C GLN A 226 27.32 -7.03 14.64
N ARG A 227 26.76 -8.05 13.99
CA ARG A 227 27.05 -8.41 12.59
C ARG A 227 25.94 -8.02 11.62
N PHE A 228 24.70 -7.99 12.10
CA PHE A 228 23.51 -7.77 11.29
C PHE A 228 22.68 -6.60 11.82
N GLY A 229 21.96 -5.91 10.94
CA GLY A 229 20.78 -5.16 11.38
C GLY A 229 19.68 -6.11 11.86
N LEU A 230 18.76 -5.63 12.70
CA LEU A 230 17.71 -6.46 13.28
C LEU A 230 16.32 -6.01 12.82
N VAL A 231 15.54 -6.97 12.32
CA VAL A 231 14.15 -6.78 11.89
C VAL A 231 13.23 -7.48 12.88
N VAL A 232 12.56 -6.70 13.74
CA VAL A 232 11.72 -7.24 14.82
C VAL A 232 10.26 -7.30 14.38
N VAL A 233 9.66 -8.49 14.38
CA VAL A 233 8.31 -8.73 13.89
C VAL A 233 7.47 -9.51 14.90
N GLY A 234 6.28 -9.01 15.20
CA GLY A 234 5.33 -9.72 16.07
C GLY A 234 5.77 -9.86 17.53
N TYR A 235 6.84 -9.17 17.93
CA TYR A 235 7.29 -9.08 19.31
C TYR A 235 6.72 -7.84 19.98
N SER A 236 6.25 -7.96 21.22
CA SER A 236 5.61 -6.84 21.92
C SER A 236 6.58 -5.97 22.71
N GLY A 237 7.79 -6.44 23.00
CA GLY A 237 8.73 -5.73 23.88
C GLY A 237 8.39 -5.80 25.37
N ARG A 238 7.64 -6.83 25.79
CA ARG A 238 7.28 -7.05 27.20
C ARG A 238 8.31 -7.87 27.99
N ASP A 239 9.11 -8.68 27.31
CA ASP A 239 10.16 -9.45 27.98
C ASP A 239 11.36 -8.54 28.27
N ALA A 240 11.55 -8.26 29.56
CA ALA A 240 12.61 -7.40 30.04
C ALA A 240 14.00 -7.94 29.68
N SER A 241 14.23 -9.25 29.75
CA SER A 241 15.53 -9.85 29.47
C SER A 241 15.97 -9.63 28.01
N ILE A 242 15.01 -9.68 27.08
CA ILE A 242 15.25 -9.41 25.66
C ILE A 242 15.45 -7.92 25.41
N MET A 243 14.62 -7.06 26.01
CA MET A 243 14.77 -5.60 25.86
C MET A 243 16.11 -5.11 26.43
N GLU A 244 16.52 -5.63 27.58
CA GLU A 244 17.84 -5.38 28.17
C GLU A 244 18.97 -5.88 27.26
N THR A 245 18.80 -7.04 26.61
CA THR A 245 19.78 -7.54 25.64
C THR A 245 19.88 -6.61 24.44
N PHE A 246 18.76 -6.12 23.92
CA PHE A 246 18.78 -5.15 22.82
C PHE A 246 19.48 -3.85 23.20
N GLU A 247 19.19 -3.34 24.40
CA GLU A 247 19.80 -2.15 24.98
C GLU A 247 21.30 -2.34 25.23
N TYR A 248 21.71 -3.51 25.70
CA TYR A 248 23.12 -3.86 25.93
C TYR A 248 23.94 -3.75 24.64
N VAL A 249 23.41 -4.24 23.52
CA VAL A 249 24.07 -4.16 22.21
C VAL A 249 24.37 -2.71 21.81
N LEU A 250 23.55 -1.72 22.21
CA LEU A 250 23.78 -0.31 21.88
C LEU A 250 25.11 0.23 22.42
N ARG A 251 25.69 -0.43 23.43
CA ARG A 251 26.97 -0.06 24.05
C ARG A 251 28.17 -0.67 23.33
N GLU A 252 27.94 -1.60 22.41
CA GLU A 252 28.97 -2.30 21.65
C GLU A 252 29.44 -1.47 20.45
N GLN A 253 30.71 -1.64 20.04
CA GLN A 253 31.31 -0.81 18.98
C GLN A 253 30.64 -0.95 17.60
N SER A 254 29.96 -2.07 17.34
CA SER A 254 29.33 -2.36 16.04
C SER A 254 27.86 -2.74 16.20
N ALA A 255 27.11 -1.96 16.98
CA ALA A 255 25.68 -2.20 17.20
C ALA A 255 24.85 -2.07 15.92
N TYR A 256 24.14 -3.13 15.53
CA TYR A 256 23.15 -3.17 14.45
C TYR A 256 23.60 -2.48 13.13
N PRO A 257 24.66 -2.97 12.46
CA PRO A 257 25.30 -2.25 11.35
C PRO A 257 24.40 -1.94 10.14
N ALA A 258 23.32 -2.72 9.92
CA ALA A 258 22.33 -2.44 8.86
C ALA A 258 21.08 -1.67 9.37
N GLY A 259 21.07 -1.30 10.64
CA GLY A 259 19.99 -0.61 11.35
C GLY A 259 19.08 -1.52 12.15
N PHE A 260 18.16 -0.91 12.88
CA PHE A 260 17.16 -1.58 13.72
C PHE A 260 15.75 -1.20 13.24
N TYR A 261 14.95 -2.19 12.88
CA TYR A 261 13.63 -2.01 12.28
C TYR A 261 12.57 -2.69 13.13
N TRP A 262 11.64 -1.90 13.66
CA TRP A 262 10.55 -2.43 14.47
C TRP A 262 9.25 -2.45 13.67
N VAL A 263 8.72 -3.63 13.39
CA VAL A 263 7.51 -3.81 12.60
C VAL A 263 6.27 -3.78 13.50
N THR A 264 5.32 -2.90 13.19
CA THR A 264 4.06 -2.78 13.94
C THR A 264 2.92 -2.33 13.04
N SER A 265 1.68 -2.66 13.42
CA SER A 265 0.48 -2.17 12.74
C SER A 265 0.29 -0.65 12.84
N SER A 266 0.88 0.00 13.85
CA SER A 266 0.94 1.46 13.97
C SER A 266 1.98 1.88 15.01
N ALA A 267 2.71 2.96 14.72
CA ALA A 267 3.63 3.59 15.66
C ALA A 267 2.98 3.97 17.01
N LYS A 268 1.67 4.25 17.02
CA LYS A 268 0.91 4.61 18.23
C LYS A 268 0.72 3.46 19.21
N ARG A 269 0.93 2.21 18.77
CA ARG A 269 0.73 1.00 19.58
C ARG A 269 2.01 0.48 20.24
N LEU A 270 3.14 1.18 20.06
CA LEU A 270 4.40 0.78 20.70
C LEU A 270 4.31 0.95 22.22
N PHE A 271 4.81 -0.05 22.95
CA PHE A 271 4.95 0.06 24.40
C PHE A 271 6.01 1.11 24.77
N PRO A 272 5.89 1.77 25.93
CA PRO A 272 6.86 2.77 26.38
C PRO A 272 8.31 2.27 26.35
N ALA A 273 8.57 1.05 26.84
CA ALA A 273 9.91 0.46 26.85
C ALA A 273 10.53 0.35 25.44
N VAL A 274 9.71 -0.01 24.44
CA VAL A 274 10.15 -0.08 23.04
C VAL A 274 10.47 1.31 22.51
N ARG A 275 9.60 2.29 22.78
CA ARG A 275 9.85 3.68 22.36
C ARG A 275 11.15 4.22 22.96
N THR A 276 11.37 4.02 24.25
CA THR A 276 12.60 4.43 24.94
C THR A 276 13.83 3.77 24.32
N PHE A 277 13.79 2.46 24.07
CA PHE A 277 14.88 1.75 23.37
C PHE A 277 15.17 2.34 21.98
N LEU A 278 14.13 2.61 21.17
CA LEU A 278 14.32 3.17 19.83
C LEU A 278 14.91 4.59 19.87
N GLU A 279 14.54 5.40 20.87
CA GLU A 279 15.14 6.72 21.11
C GLU A 279 16.61 6.60 21.50
N HIS A 280 16.96 5.66 22.38
CA HIS A 280 18.34 5.37 22.75
C HIS A 280 19.17 4.91 21.55
N ALA A 281 18.62 4.03 20.71
CA ALA A 281 19.30 3.56 19.50
C ALA A 281 19.55 4.71 18.50
N LEU A 282 18.61 5.65 18.34
CA LEU A 282 18.83 6.85 17.53
C LEU A 282 19.94 7.74 18.11
N MET A 283 19.97 7.93 19.43
CA MET A 283 21.02 8.70 20.11
C MET A 283 22.40 8.04 19.99
N ALA A 284 22.45 6.71 19.91
CA ALA A 284 23.66 5.94 19.62
C ALA A 284 24.11 6.02 18.14
N GLY A 285 23.40 6.77 17.29
CA GLY A 285 23.73 6.94 15.87
C GLY A 285 23.31 5.76 14.98
N ILE A 286 22.48 4.86 15.49
CA ILE A 286 21.99 3.69 14.77
C ILE A 286 20.85 4.12 13.87
N LYS A 287 20.82 3.60 12.63
CA LYS A 287 19.68 3.78 11.74
C LYS A 287 18.47 3.04 12.32
N VAL A 288 17.44 3.77 12.74
CA VAL A 288 16.20 3.19 13.28
C VAL A 288 15.02 3.56 12.40
N ALA A 289 14.09 2.63 12.20
CA ALA A 289 12.79 2.92 11.60
C ALA A 289 11.67 2.05 12.18
N ILE A 290 10.50 2.65 12.33
CA ILE A 290 9.24 1.93 12.57
C ILE A 290 8.69 1.55 11.20
N VAL A 291 8.50 0.25 10.96
CA VAL A 291 7.92 -0.27 9.72
C VAL A 291 6.44 -0.52 9.95
N GLU A 292 5.58 0.29 9.33
CA GLU A 292 4.13 0.11 9.43
C GLU A 292 3.65 -0.97 8.46
N SER A 293 3.20 -2.09 9.03
CA SER A 293 2.59 -3.22 8.32
C SER A 293 1.56 -3.89 9.24
N LYS A 294 0.37 -4.24 8.74
CA LYS A 294 -0.71 -4.71 9.60
C LYS A 294 -0.44 -6.10 10.14
N THR A 295 0.21 -6.94 9.36
CA THR A 295 0.50 -8.35 9.71
C THR A 295 1.86 -8.80 9.20
N PHE A 296 2.40 -9.86 9.81
CA PHE A 296 3.61 -10.50 9.31
C PHE A 296 3.47 -10.99 7.86
N ASP A 297 2.30 -11.54 7.50
CA ASP A 297 2.02 -12.02 6.14
C ASP A 297 2.03 -10.89 5.10
N GLU A 298 1.53 -9.70 5.47
CA GLU A 298 1.58 -8.52 4.60
C GLU A 298 3.01 -8.05 4.36
N LEU A 299 3.82 -7.89 5.41
CA LEU A 299 5.25 -7.57 5.28
C LEU A 299 5.99 -8.61 4.43
N ALA A 300 5.72 -9.89 4.65
CA ALA A 300 6.30 -10.97 3.87
C ALA A 300 5.91 -10.87 2.38
N GLY A 301 4.68 -10.43 2.10
CA GLY A 301 4.22 -10.15 0.74
C GLY A 301 5.02 -9.03 0.08
N ASP A 302 5.24 -7.94 0.81
CA ASP A 302 6.07 -6.82 0.35
C ASP A 302 7.51 -7.28 0.06
N VAL A 303 8.12 -8.06 0.97
CA VAL A 303 9.48 -8.59 0.82
C VAL A 303 9.62 -9.46 -0.43
N VAL A 304 8.73 -10.44 -0.62
CA VAL A 304 8.77 -11.32 -1.81
C VAL A 304 8.53 -10.56 -3.11
N SER A 305 7.78 -9.46 -3.07
CA SER A 305 7.58 -8.64 -4.28
C SER A 305 8.85 -7.93 -4.75
N GLN A 306 9.84 -7.74 -3.86
CA GLN A 306 11.10 -7.04 -4.16
C GLN A 306 12.30 -7.98 -4.31
N ILE A 307 12.16 -9.27 -3.97
CA ILE A 307 13.23 -10.26 -4.00
C ILE A 307 12.94 -11.37 -5.02
N ARG A 308 14.00 -11.80 -5.72
CA ARG A 308 13.91 -12.95 -6.63
C ARG A 308 14.16 -14.26 -5.87
N LEU A 309 13.17 -15.12 -5.88
CA LEU A 309 13.27 -16.50 -5.38
C LEU A 309 13.41 -17.48 -6.56
N PRO A 310 14.03 -18.66 -6.35
CA PRO A 310 13.91 -19.79 -7.28
C PRO A 310 12.45 -20.12 -7.59
N ASP A 311 12.14 -20.48 -8.84
CA ASP A 311 10.77 -20.64 -9.31
C ASP A 311 9.95 -21.62 -8.47
N VAL A 312 10.55 -22.74 -8.05
CA VAL A 312 9.91 -23.76 -7.21
C VAL A 312 9.52 -23.19 -5.84
N LEU A 313 10.40 -22.40 -5.22
CA LEU A 313 10.13 -21.76 -3.93
C LEU A 313 9.10 -20.64 -4.07
N ASN A 314 9.18 -19.84 -5.13
CA ASN A 314 8.19 -18.80 -5.41
C ASN A 314 6.81 -19.42 -5.61
N GLN A 315 6.69 -20.49 -6.41
CA GLN A 315 5.43 -21.21 -6.61
C GLN A 315 4.88 -21.75 -5.28
N HIS A 316 5.74 -22.36 -4.45
CA HIS A 316 5.34 -22.85 -3.12
C HIS A 316 4.77 -21.73 -2.24
N VAL A 317 5.43 -20.57 -2.22
CA VAL A 317 4.99 -19.39 -1.45
C VAL A 317 3.66 -18.86 -1.99
N GLN A 318 3.53 -18.67 -3.32
CA GLN A 318 2.32 -18.10 -3.92
C GLN A 318 1.08 -18.99 -3.71
N LEU A 319 1.23 -20.32 -3.67
CA LEU A 319 0.12 -21.24 -3.36
C LEU A 319 -0.52 -20.99 -2.00
N HIS A 320 0.23 -20.41 -1.06
CA HIS A 320 -0.21 -20.17 0.32
C HIS A 320 -0.47 -18.68 0.58
N LYS A 321 -0.40 -17.83 -0.45
CA LYS A 321 -0.81 -16.43 -0.34
C LYS A 321 -2.31 -16.39 -0.14
N VAL A 322 -2.77 -15.83 0.98
CA VAL A 322 -4.19 -15.65 1.24
C VAL A 322 -4.76 -14.76 0.13
N ALA A 323 -5.71 -15.28 -0.65
CA ALA A 323 -6.42 -14.46 -1.62
C ALA A 323 -7.08 -13.29 -0.89
N GLU A 324 -6.90 -12.07 -1.38
CA GLU A 324 -7.56 -10.89 -0.82
C GLU A 324 -9.05 -11.18 -0.73
N ARG A 325 -9.58 -11.21 0.50
CA ARG A 325 -11.03 -11.28 0.72
C ARG A 325 -11.60 -9.92 0.39
N LEU A 326 -11.80 -9.66 -0.90
CA LEU A 326 -12.74 -8.65 -1.36
C LEU A 326 -14.13 -9.16 -0.96
N GLN A 327 -14.61 -8.76 0.22
CA GLN A 327 -16.01 -8.94 0.54
C GLN A 327 -16.80 -7.86 -0.22
N PRO A 328 -17.58 -8.24 -1.25
CA PRO A 328 -18.52 -7.29 -1.82
C PRO A 328 -19.46 -6.85 -0.70
N VAL A 329 -19.49 -5.55 -0.41
CA VAL A 329 -20.46 -4.98 0.52
C VAL A 329 -21.84 -5.25 -0.08
N PRO A 330 -22.72 -6.04 0.57
CA PRO A 330 -24.04 -6.31 0.02
C PRO A 330 -24.83 -5.00 -0.03
N LEU A 331 -24.99 -4.45 -1.23
CA LEU A 331 -25.78 -3.25 -1.45
C LEU A 331 -27.26 -3.61 -1.30
N ASN A 332 -27.89 -3.10 -0.23
CA ASN A 332 -29.28 -3.37 0.10
C ASN A 332 -30.21 -3.12 -1.11
N THR A 333 -30.93 -4.15 -1.57
CA THR A 333 -31.78 -4.15 -2.78
C THR A 333 -33.26 -3.86 -2.51
N VAL A 334 -33.59 -3.24 -1.38
CA VAL A 334 -34.97 -2.85 -1.04
C VAL A 334 -35.47 -1.81 -2.06
N ASP A 335 -36.79 -1.82 -2.35
CA ASP A 335 -37.43 -0.85 -3.23
C ASP A 335 -37.11 0.58 -2.79
N ALA A 336 -36.41 1.29 -3.67
CA ALA A 336 -35.94 2.65 -3.47
C ALA A 336 -37.12 3.64 -3.49
N LEU A 337 -37.21 4.54 -2.50
CA LEU A 337 -38.07 5.73 -2.58
C LEU A 337 -37.65 6.63 -3.76
N ARG A 338 -38.44 7.63 -4.16
CA ARG A 338 -38.08 8.45 -5.33
C ARG A 338 -37.00 9.51 -5.03
N PHE A 339 -36.87 9.99 -3.78
CA PHE A 339 -35.99 11.09 -3.37
C PHE A 339 -35.75 11.11 -1.85
N PRO A 340 -34.65 11.73 -1.36
CA PRO A 340 -33.53 12.35 -2.09
C PRO A 340 -32.51 11.38 -2.72
N VAL A 341 -32.07 11.68 -3.95
CA VAL A 341 -30.96 11.01 -4.65
C VAL A 341 -29.85 12.02 -4.95
N LEU A 342 -28.59 11.58 -4.90
CA LEU A 342 -27.42 12.39 -5.24
C LEU A 342 -27.02 12.14 -6.70
N GLN A 343 -26.85 13.20 -7.47
CA GLN A 343 -26.23 13.12 -8.79
C GLN A 343 -24.71 13.07 -8.62
N TYR A 344 -24.06 12.07 -9.21
CA TYR A 344 -22.61 12.00 -9.28
C TYR A 344 -22.09 12.71 -10.53
N SER A 345 -20.89 13.27 -10.44
CA SER A 345 -20.13 13.76 -11.60
C SER A 345 -19.31 12.62 -12.21
N ALA A 346 -19.96 11.49 -12.48
CA ALA A 346 -19.34 10.29 -13.04
C ALA A 346 -20.21 9.71 -14.15
N ILE A 347 -19.61 9.37 -15.29
CA ILE A 347 -20.28 8.77 -16.45
C ILE A 347 -19.80 7.33 -16.58
N HIS A 348 -20.73 6.40 -16.78
CA HIS A 348 -20.40 5.02 -17.07
C HIS A 348 -19.77 4.90 -18.46
N VAL A 349 -18.60 4.28 -18.54
CA VAL A 349 -17.89 3.99 -19.78
C VAL A 349 -18.27 2.57 -20.19
N GLU A 350 -19.20 2.46 -21.14
CA GLU A 350 -19.76 1.18 -21.58
C GLU A 350 -18.72 0.31 -22.30
N SER A 351 -17.79 0.95 -23.01
CA SER A 351 -16.67 0.25 -23.64
C SER A 351 -15.40 1.10 -23.68
N ILE A 352 -14.27 0.46 -23.42
CA ILE A 352 -12.92 0.99 -23.59
C ILE A 352 -12.18 0.22 -24.70
N PRO A 353 -11.16 0.80 -25.33
CA PRO A 353 -10.35 0.08 -26.30
C PRO A 353 -9.57 -1.06 -25.62
N THR A 354 -9.63 -2.26 -26.19
CA THR A 354 -8.98 -3.47 -25.66
C THR A 354 -7.66 -3.79 -26.36
N HIS A 355 -7.36 -3.13 -27.47
CA HIS A 355 -6.16 -3.35 -28.27
C HIS A 355 -5.57 -2.01 -28.72
N ALA A 356 -4.25 -1.94 -28.84
CA ALA A 356 -3.51 -0.86 -29.47
C ALA A 356 -2.66 -1.40 -30.63
N ARG A 357 -2.20 -0.52 -31.53
CA ARG A 357 -1.26 -0.91 -32.59
C ARG A 357 0.09 -1.25 -31.97
N ARG A 358 0.69 -2.38 -32.35
CA ARG A 358 2.04 -2.76 -31.91
C ARG A 358 3.07 -2.33 -32.95
N ILE A 359 4.06 -1.55 -32.51
CA ILE A 359 5.24 -1.19 -33.30
C ILE A 359 6.48 -1.68 -32.57
N THR A 360 7.30 -2.47 -33.24
CA THR A 360 8.58 -2.97 -32.71
C THR A 360 9.72 -2.08 -33.21
N LEU A 361 10.66 -1.76 -32.33
CA LEU A 361 11.81 -0.91 -32.57
C LEU A 361 13.11 -1.72 -32.42
N GLU A 362 14.16 -1.31 -33.13
CA GLU A 362 15.49 -1.92 -32.99
C GLU A 362 16.20 -1.44 -31.71
N ARG A 363 15.88 -0.22 -31.27
CA ARG A 363 16.43 0.43 -30.07
C ARG A 363 15.31 0.75 -29.08
N PRO A 364 15.53 0.58 -27.77
CA PRO A 364 14.51 0.87 -26.78
C PRO A 364 14.23 2.37 -26.70
N LEU A 365 12.99 2.73 -26.39
CA LEU A 365 12.54 4.12 -26.25
C LEU A 365 11.65 4.26 -25.01
N THR A 366 11.72 5.41 -24.33
CA THR A 366 10.76 5.74 -23.26
C THR A 366 9.51 6.42 -23.84
N THR A 367 8.41 6.40 -23.11
CA THR A 367 7.16 7.07 -23.52
C THR A 367 7.35 8.58 -23.71
N GLU A 368 8.21 9.22 -22.92
CA GLU A 368 8.48 10.66 -23.04
C GLU A 368 9.20 10.99 -24.35
N GLU A 369 10.22 10.21 -24.71
CA GLU A 369 10.95 10.35 -25.97
C GLU A 369 10.02 10.05 -27.16
N ALA A 370 9.20 9.00 -27.08
CA ALA A 370 8.21 8.68 -28.10
C ALA A 370 7.25 9.85 -28.37
N ARG A 371 6.77 10.52 -27.31
CA ARG A 371 5.93 11.72 -27.42
C ARG A 371 6.66 12.91 -28.06
N LYS A 372 7.97 13.08 -27.79
CA LYS A 372 8.79 14.12 -28.42
C LYS A 372 8.95 13.87 -29.92
N VAL A 373 9.19 12.61 -30.31
CA VAL A 373 9.29 12.20 -31.72
C VAL A 373 7.99 12.48 -32.47
N LEU A 374 6.83 12.07 -31.91
CA LEU A 374 5.52 12.35 -32.52
C LEU A 374 5.26 13.85 -32.68
N LYS A 375 5.62 14.65 -31.67
CA LYS A 375 5.47 16.11 -31.70
C LYS A 375 6.35 16.76 -32.78
N ALA A 376 7.60 16.30 -32.93
CA ALA A 376 8.53 16.82 -33.94
C ALA A 376 8.02 16.56 -35.37
N HIS A 377 7.39 15.41 -35.59
CA HIS A 377 6.82 15.03 -36.88
C HIS A 377 5.37 15.50 -37.10
N GLY A 378 4.78 16.21 -36.12
CA GLY A 378 3.39 16.65 -36.18
C GLY A 378 2.36 15.51 -36.23
N CYS A 379 2.76 14.28 -35.88
CA CYS A 379 1.90 13.11 -35.95
C CYS A 379 0.87 13.12 -34.82
N ARG A 380 -0.41 12.96 -35.18
CA ARG A 380 -1.51 12.87 -34.21
C ARG A 380 -1.65 11.44 -33.72
N ALA A 381 -0.99 11.11 -32.62
CA ALA A 381 -1.05 9.80 -32.01
C ALA A 381 -0.97 9.84 -30.47
N VAL A 382 -1.34 8.73 -29.84
CA VAL A 382 -1.16 8.48 -28.40
C VAL A 382 -0.32 7.22 -28.25
N VAL A 383 0.77 7.30 -27.48
CA VAL A 383 1.79 6.25 -27.39
C VAL A 383 2.15 5.93 -25.95
N ALA A 384 2.37 4.64 -25.68
CA ALA A 384 3.08 4.14 -24.52
C ALA A 384 4.22 3.22 -25.01
N ALA A 385 5.40 3.37 -24.44
CA ALA A 385 6.57 2.57 -24.78
C ALA A 385 6.90 1.55 -23.69
N ARG A 386 7.27 0.34 -24.12
CA ARG A 386 7.68 -0.79 -23.29
C ARG A 386 9.00 -1.36 -23.82
N GLY A 387 10.10 -0.69 -23.50
CA GLY A 387 11.41 -1.04 -24.02
C GLY A 387 11.46 -0.88 -25.54
N ARG A 388 11.49 -2.00 -26.27
CA ARG A 388 11.55 -2.03 -27.75
C ARG A 388 10.17 -2.10 -28.43
N GLU A 389 9.09 -2.13 -27.68
CA GLU A 389 7.73 -2.16 -28.24
C GLU A 389 6.98 -0.87 -27.92
N LEU A 390 6.19 -0.37 -28.87
CA LEU A 390 5.26 0.73 -28.68
C LEU A 390 3.83 0.22 -28.83
N ALA A 391 2.98 0.64 -27.91
CA ALA A 391 1.52 0.53 -27.99
C ALA A 391 0.97 1.89 -28.42
N VAL A 392 0.33 1.97 -29.58
CA VAL A 392 -0.04 3.25 -30.20
C VAL A 392 -1.47 3.27 -30.72
N PHE A 393 -2.15 4.39 -30.52
CA PHE A 393 -3.32 4.78 -31.31
C PHE A 393 -2.88 5.86 -32.30
N GLY A 394 -3.05 5.63 -33.60
CA GLY A 394 -2.49 6.48 -34.66
C GLY A 394 -2.69 5.92 -36.07
N ARG A 395 -2.37 6.73 -37.07
CA ARG A 395 -2.32 6.34 -38.49
C ARG A 395 -1.05 5.54 -38.75
N ASP A 396 -1.19 4.33 -39.30
CA ASP A 396 -0.08 3.38 -39.43
C ASP A 396 1.08 3.97 -40.26
N ASN A 397 0.78 4.66 -41.38
CA ASN A 397 1.78 5.28 -42.25
C ASN A 397 2.54 6.44 -41.57
N GLU A 398 1.85 7.30 -40.82
CA GLU A 398 2.50 8.43 -40.12
C GLU A 398 3.38 7.92 -38.98
N LEU A 399 2.95 6.87 -38.29
CA LEU A 399 3.72 6.26 -37.21
C LEU A 399 5.01 5.61 -37.71
N LEU A 400 4.95 4.87 -38.82
CA LEU A 400 6.13 4.29 -39.44
C LEU A 400 7.12 5.36 -39.90
N GLN A 401 6.64 6.47 -40.46
CA GLN A 401 7.49 7.59 -40.85
C GLN A 401 8.12 8.26 -39.63
N ALA A 402 7.34 8.54 -38.57
CA ALA A 402 7.83 9.23 -37.37
C ALA A 402 8.89 8.42 -36.62
N PHE A 403 8.79 7.09 -36.61
CA PHE A 403 9.73 6.21 -35.90
C PHE A 403 10.74 5.49 -36.81
N ALA A 404 10.87 5.92 -38.07
CA ALA A 404 11.76 5.29 -39.05
C ALA A 404 13.23 5.23 -38.57
N GLU A 405 13.72 6.28 -37.90
CA GLU A 405 15.09 6.37 -37.36
C GLU A 405 15.37 5.33 -36.27
N PHE A 406 14.33 4.75 -35.67
CA PHE A 406 14.41 3.73 -34.62
C PHE A 406 14.19 2.30 -35.15
N GLY A 407 14.11 2.13 -36.49
CA GLY A 407 13.88 0.85 -37.13
C GLY A 407 12.48 0.30 -36.93
N ALA A 408 11.47 1.19 -36.88
CA ALA A 408 10.09 0.83 -36.58
C ALA A 408 9.47 -0.16 -37.58
N ARG A 409 8.80 -1.19 -37.06
CA ARG A 409 8.05 -2.20 -37.83
C ARG A 409 6.68 -2.43 -37.21
N LEU A 410 5.63 -2.47 -38.03
CA LEU A 410 4.28 -2.82 -37.57
C LEU A 410 4.19 -4.33 -37.34
N GLU A 411 3.77 -4.73 -36.14
CA GLU A 411 3.63 -6.14 -35.78
C GLU A 411 2.22 -6.44 -35.23
N GLY A 412 1.17 -6.01 -35.94
CA GLY A 412 -0.21 -6.31 -35.56
C GLY A 412 -0.69 -5.47 -34.37
N THR A 413 -1.23 -6.09 -33.34
CA THR A 413 -1.85 -5.40 -32.19
C THR A 413 -1.35 -5.96 -30.86
N ILE A 414 -1.35 -5.12 -29.83
CA ILE A 414 -1.12 -5.52 -28.44
C ILE A 414 -2.42 -5.41 -27.65
N GLN A 415 -2.74 -6.42 -26.86
CA GLN A 415 -3.89 -6.41 -25.95
C GLN A 415 -3.59 -5.49 -24.76
N LEU A 416 -4.56 -4.67 -24.36
CA LEU A 416 -4.45 -3.74 -23.25
C LEU A 416 -5.12 -4.33 -22.01
N GLN A 417 -4.38 -4.41 -20.90
CA GLN A 417 -4.88 -4.89 -19.61
C GLN A 417 -4.80 -3.78 -18.55
N PRO A 418 -5.66 -2.75 -18.59
CA PRO A 418 -5.57 -1.59 -17.71
C PRO A 418 -5.72 -1.88 -16.20
N GLU A 419 -6.21 -3.05 -15.83
CA GLU A 419 -6.36 -3.47 -14.43
C GLU A 419 -5.06 -4.04 -13.85
N ALA A 420 -4.25 -4.71 -14.69
CA ALA A 420 -2.99 -5.33 -14.30
C ALA A 420 -1.77 -4.48 -14.67
N GLU A 421 -1.90 -3.65 -15.70
CA GLU A 421 -0.78 -2.95 -16.33
C GLU A 421 -0.98 -1.42 -16.30
N SER A 422 -0.21 -0.75 -15.44
CA SER A 422 -0.29 0.72 -15.26
C SER A 422 0.03 1.51 -16.54
N TRP A 423 0.91 1.00 -17.40
CA TRP A 423 1.22 1.62 -18.69
C TRP A 423 0.03 1.58 -19.65
N ALA A 424 -0.76 0.50 -19.64
CA ALA A 424 -1.95 0.36 -20.48
C ALA A 424 -3.08 1.27 -19.99
N LEU A 425 -3.26 1.38 -18.66
CA LEU A 425 -4.17 2.34 -18.06
C LEU A 425 -3.78 3.78 -18.44
N GLY A 426 -2.50 4.13 -18.34
CA GLY A 426 -2.00 5.45 -18.72
C GLY A 426 -2.24 5.78 -20.21
N LEU A 427 -2.04 4.81 -21.10
CA LEU A 427 -2.31 4.95 -22.53
C LEU A 427 -3.80 5.22 -22.81
N ILE A 428 -4.68 4.43 -22.20
CA ILE A 428 -6.14 4.57 -22.33
C ILE A 428 -6.59 5.91 -21.76
N TYR A 429 -5.97 6.36 -20.68
CA TYR A 429 -6.31 7.61 -20.01
C TYR A 429 -5.93 8.85 -20.83
N ASP A 430 -4.73 8.87 -21.42
CA ASP A 430 -4.33 9.88 -22.39
C ASP A 430 -5.28 9.92 -23.60
N ALA A 431 -5.64 8.74 -24.11
CA ALA A 431 -6.52 8.59 -25.27
C ALA A 431 -7.93 9.12 -24.97
N LEU A 432 -8.54 8.73 -23.84
CA LEU A 432 -9.85 9.22 -23.40
C LEU A 432 -9.85 10.74 -23.28
N THR A 433 -8.82 11.32 -22.67
CA THR A 433 -8.72 12.78 -22.50
C THR A 433 -8.76 13.50 -23.84
N ARG A 434 -7.99 13.01 -24.82
CA ARG A 434 -7.96 13.57 -26.17
C ARG A 434 -9.27 13.33 -26.91
N ALA A 435 -9.89 12.17 -26.74
CA ALA A 435 -11.17 11.84 -27.34
C ALA A 435 -12.31 12.76 -26.88
N LEU A 436 -12.33 13.07 -25.58
CA LEU A 436 -13.28 14.01 -24.99
C LEU A 436 -13.07 15.45 -25.50
N ALA A 437 -11.83 15.86 -25.79
CA ALA A 437 -11.55 17.19 -26.33
C ALA A 437 -11.79 17.32 -27.85
N ARG A 438 -11.71 16.22 -28.60
CA ARG A 438 -11.73 16.25 -30.06
C ARG A 438 -13.06 16.78 -30.60
N GLY A 439 -12.97 17.75 -31.51
CA GLY A 439 -14.14 18.35 -32.16
C GLY A 439 -14.99 19.20 -31.21
N ARG A 440 -14.45 19.57 -30.05
CA ARG A 440 -15.12 20.37 -29.03
C ARG A 440 -14.25 21.57 -28.65
N PRO A 441 -14.84 22.63 -28.07
CA PRO A 441 -14.10 23.81 -27.64
C PRO A 441 -13.42 23.56 -26.30
N LEU A 442 -12.64 22.47 -26.22
CA LEU A 442 -11.94 22.00 -25.03
C LEU A 442 -10.45 21.76 -25.36
N ILE A 443 -9.58 22.09 -24.42
CA ILE A 443 -8.14 21.92 -24.53
C ILE A 443 -7.69 20.85 -23.54
N PRO A 444 -7.09 19.73 -24.00
CA PRO A 444 -6.60 18.69 -23.12
C PRO A 444 -5.22 19.07 -22.55
N HIS A 445 -5.11 19.05 -21.23
CA HIS A 445 -3.85 19.21 -20.50
C HIS A 445 -3.50 17.89 -19.80
N LEU A 446 -2.46 17.22 -20.33
CA LEU A 446 -1.95 15.97 -19.79
C LEU A 446 -0.86 16.27 -18.75
N LYS A 447 -1.13 15.98 -17.47
CA LYS A 447 -0.16 16.10 -16.38
C LYS A 447 0.20 14.71 -15.82
N ARG A 448 1.29 14.66 -15.04
CA ARG A 448 1.70 13.45 -14.29
C ARG A 448 0.70 13.07 -13.19
N THR A 449 -0.03 14.05 -12.66
CA THR A 449 -1.03 13.88 -11.59
C THR A 449 -2.36 14.46 -12.07
N GLY A 450 -3.24 13.59 -12.57
CA GLY A 450 -4.55 13.99 -13.10
C GLY A 450 -4.50 14.67 -14.46
N HIS A 451 -5.43 14.35 -15.34
CA HIS A 451 -5.60 15.05 -16.60
C HIS A 451 -6.70 16.09 -16.45
N THR A 452 -6.62 17.18 -17.21
CA THR A 452 -7.61 18.25 -17.13
C THR A 452 -8.08 18.66 -18.52
N LEU A 453 -9.37 18.98 -18.66
CA LEU A 453 -9.94 19.57 -19.87
C LEU A 453 -10.35 21.01 -19.57
N LEU A 454 -9.83 21.95 -20.33
CA LEU A 454 -10.08 23.38 -20.15
C LEU A 454 -11.00 23.90 -21.24
N VAL A 455 -11.90 24.80 -20.90
CA VAL A 455 -12.69 25.53 -21.91
C VAL A 455 -11.75 26.38 -22.77
N ALA A 456 -11.83 26.22 -24.10
CA ALA A 456 -10.99 26.95 -25.04
C ALA A 456 -11.40 28.42 -25.14
N ALA A 457 -10.43 29.32 -25.05
CA ALA A 457 -10.62 30.75 -25.31
C ALA A 457 -10.51 31.07 -26.80
N ASP A 458 -11.11 32.21 -27.18
CA ASP A 458 -10.95 32.77 -28.52
C ASP A 458 -9.49 33.17 -28.75
N ARG A 459 -8.95 32.78 -29.91
CA ARG A 459 -7.62 33.20 -30.35
C ARG A 459 -7.73 34.40 -31.30
N GLU A 460 -6.68 35.23 -31.34
CA GLU A 460 -6.65 36.41 -32.21
C GLU A 460 -6.86 36.05 -33.69
N ASN A 461 -6.29 34.92 -34.12
CA ASN A 461 -6.36 34.44 -35.50
C ASN A 461 -7.60 33.56 -35.81
N ASP A 462 -8.53 33.37 -34.86
CA ASP A 462 -9.74 32.59 -35.12
C ASP A 462 -10.70 33.36 -36.05
N SER A 463 -11.27 32.67 -37.04
CA SER A 463 -12.28 33.26 -37.93
C SER A 463 -13.55 33.65 -37.16
N PRO A 464 -14.33 34.64 -37.64
CA PRO A 464 -15.61 35.00 -37.02
C PRO A 464 -16.59 33.81 -36.89
N GLU A 465 -16.57 32.91 -37.87
CA GLU A 465 -17.38 31.69 -37.87
C GLU A 465 -16.97 30.72 -36.75
N MET A 466 -15.65 30.51 -36.55
CA MET A 466 -15.14 29.66 -35.47
C MET A 466 -15.51 30.22 -34.09
N LYS A 467 -15.43 31.54 -33.91
CA LYS A 467 -15.84 32.21 -32.66
C LYS A 467 -17.34 32.03 -32.40
N ARG A 468 -18.17 32.20 -33.44
CA ARG A 468 -19.61 31.98 -33.35
C ARG A 468 -19.96 30.53 -33.01
N GLN A 469 -19.36 29.57 -33.71
CA GLN A 469 -19.57 28.15 -33.46
C GLN A 469 -19.20 27.79 -32.01
N ARG A 470 -18.02 28.24 -31.55
CA ARG A 470 -17.57 28.04 -30.16
C ARG A 470 -18.56 28.64 -29.15
N PHE A 471 -19.07 29.85 -29.42
CA PHE A 471 -20.06 30.49 -28.56
C PHE A 471 -21.37 29.70 -28.47
N GLU A 472 -21.82 29.10 -29.57
CA GLU A 472 -23.01 28.25 -29.63
C GLU A 472 -22.76 26.93 -28.87
N GLU A 473 -21.65 26.22 -29.13
CA GLU A 473 -21.29 24.96 -28.48
C GLU A 473 -21.12 25.11 -26.96
N LEU A 474 -20.53 26.22 -26.49
CA LEU A 474 -20.37 26.52 -25.06
C LEU A 474 -21.65 27.05 -24.39
N GLY A 475 -22.78 27.14 -25.09
CA GLY A 475 -24.01 27.77 -24.60
C GLY A 475 -24.50 27.23 -23.26
N LYS A 476 -24.60 25.91 -23.11
CA LYS A 476 -25.06 25.26 -21.86
C LYS A 476 -24.11 25.51 -20.68
N LEU A 477 -22.80 25.42 -20.92
CA LEU A 477 -21.79 25.73 -19.91
C LEU A 477 -21.87 27.21 -19.51
N ARG A 478 -22.04 28.12 -20.47
CA ARG A 478 -22.19 29.55 -20.21
C ARG A 478 -23.44 29.85 -19.39
N SER A 479 -24.56 29.20 -19.66
CA SER A 479 -25.76 29.30 -18.84
C SER A 479 -25.56 28.79 -17.41
N ALA A 480 -24.74 27.75 -17.21
CA ALA A 480 -24.48 27.17 -15.89
C ALA A 480 -23.50 28.01 -15.04
N TYR A 481 -22.50 28.64 -15.66
CA TYR A 481 -21.42 29.36 -14.96
C TYR A 481 -21.52 30.89 -15.05
N GLY A 482 -22.28 31.43 -16.00
CA GLY A 482 -22.24 32.82 -16.43
C GLY A 482 -21.02 33.11 -17.31
N SER A 483 -19.86 33.35 -16.69
CA SER A 483 -18.59 33.59 -17.42
C SER A 483 -17.72 32.34 -17.37
N LEU A 484 -17.36 31.81 -18.55
CA LEU A 484 -16.47 30.64 -18.66
C LEU A 484 -14.99 31.00 -18.72
N ILE A 485 -14.69 32.20 -19.22
CA ILE A 485 -13.35 32.68 -19.47
C ILE A 485 -13.34 34.17 -19.12
N GLY A 486 -12.27 34.64 -18.49
CA GLY A 486 -12.13 36.04 -18.12
C GLY A 486 -10.81 36.34 -17.44
N ARG A 487 -10.77 37.45 -16.70
CA ARG A 487 -9.61 37.84 -15.89
C ARG A 487 -9.97 37.88 -14.42
N VAL A 488 -9.06 37.41 -13.58
CA VAL A 488 -9.19 37.52 -12.12
C VAL A 488 -9.10 39.00 -11.73
N PRO A 489 -10.10 39.56 -11.03
CA PRO A 489 -10.09 40.95 -10.59
C PRO A 489 -8.82 41.26 -9.80
N LYS A 490 -8.25 42.46 -9.98
CA LYS A 490 -7.02 42.97 -9.33
C LYS A 490 -5.72 42.25 -9.71
N LEU A 491 -5.75 40.96 -10.06
CA LEU A 491 -4.56 40.19 -10.47
C LEU A 491 -4.32 40.18 -11.98
N GLY A 492 -5.38 40.35 -12.78
CA GLY A 492 -5.29 40.39 -14.25
C GLY A 492 -4.99 39.04 -14.92
N TYR A 493 -4.79 37.98 -14.14
CA TYR A 493 -4.56 36.60 -14.60
C TYR A 493 -5.76 36.07 -15.38
N VAL A 494 -5.50 35.34 -16.47
CA VAL A 494 -6.56 34.72 -17.26
C VAL A 494 -7.10 33.51 -16.52
N PHE A 495 -8.42 33.36 -16.47
CA PHE A 495 -9.05 32.14 -15.97
C PHE A 495 -9.91 31.49 -17.04
N SER A 496 -10.05 30.17 -16.95
CA SER A 496 -11.00 29.37 -17.73
C SER A 496 -11.64 28.32 -16.83
N GLU A 497 -12.90 28.01 -17.06
CA GLU A 497 -13.53 26.86 -16.41
C GLU A 497 -12.97 25.56 -16.99
N ALA A 498 -12.83 24.55 -16.14
CA ALA A 498 -12.17 23.29 -16.47
C ALA A 498 -12.81 22.14 -15.70
N ILE A 499 -12.47 20.93 -16.10
CA ILE A 499 -12.70 19.71 -15.33
C ILE A 499 -11.39 18.98 -15.14
N GLU A 500 -11.16 18.49 -13.94
CA GLU A 500 -10.23 17.40 -13.70
C GLU A 500 -10.94 16.09 -14.00
N ILE A 501 -10.26 15.15 -14.62
CA ILE A 501 -10.86 13.87 -15.00
C ILE A 501 -10.23 12.75 -14.18
N LYS A 502 -10.93 11.62 -14.12
CA LYS A 502 -10.52 10.37 -13.47
C LYS A 502 -11.15 9.18 -14.21
N LEU A 503 -10.38 8.13 -14.44
CA LEU A 503 -10.89 6.86 -15.00
C LEU A 503 -10.63 5.75 -14.00
N GLU A 504 -11.68 5.13 -13.50
CA GLU A 504 -11.60 4.09 -12.48
C GLU A 504 -12.55 2.94 -12.79
N LYS A 505 -12.19 1.73 -12.33
CA LYS A 505 -13.06 0.56 -12.37
C LYS A 505 -13.68 0.37 -10.98
N VAL A 506 -15.01 0.38 -10.92
CA VAL A 506 -15.79 0.19 -9.69
C VAL A 506 -16.93 -0.78 -10.00
N ASP A 507 -17.05 -1.86 -9.20
CA ASP A 507 -18.08 -2.91 -9.38
C ASP A 507 -18.08 -3.50 -10.80
N ASP A 508 -16.89 -3.90 -11.26
CA ASP A 508 -16.64 -4.41 -12.61
C ASP A 508 -17.02 -3.48 -13.78
N ARG A 509 -17.27 -2.21 -13.51
CA ARG A 509 -17.65 -1.20 -14.50
C ARG A 509 -16.64 -0.07 -14.55
N TRP A 510 -16.37 0.43 -15.75
CA TRP A 510 -15.53 1.60 -15.93
C TRP A 510 -16.33 2.88 -15.74
N TRP A 511 -15.79 3.81 -14.97
CA TRP A 511 -16.37 5.10 -14.68
C TRP A 511 -15.40 6.21 -15.02
N PHE A 512 -15.90 7.16 -15.78
CA PHE A 512 -15.26 8.43 -16.04
C PHE A 512 -15.78 9.44 -15.03
N GLY A 513 -15.01 9.69 -13.96
CA GLY A 513 -15.25 10.77 -13.01
C GLY A 513 -14.73 12.10 -13.54
N PHE A 514 -15.44 13.19 -13.26
CA PHE A 514 -14.96 14.53 -13.53
C PHE A 514 -15.27 15.48 -12.38
N GLU A 515 -14.34 16.38 -12.08
CA GLU A 515 -14.45 17.39 -11.04
C GLU A 515 -14.34 18.79 -11.65
N PRO A 516 -15.43 19.55 -11.73
CA PRO A 516 -15.40 20.91 -12.24
C PRO A 516 -14.65 21.88 -11.31
N PHE A 517 -13.75 22.68 -11.88
CA PHE A 517 -12.98 23.70 -11.17
C PHE A 517 -12.66 24.90 -12.09
N THR A 518 -12.23 26.01 -11.50
CA THR A 518 -11.77 27.18 -12.27
C THR A 518 -10.24 27.18 -12.37
N HIS A 519 -9.71 27.00 -13.58
CA HIS A 519 -8.28 27.11 -13.85
C HIS A 519 -7.86 28.56 -13.97
N VAL A 520 -6.77 28.95 -13.31
CA VAL A 520 -6.16 30.27 -13.41
C VAL A 520 -4.75 30.10 -13.96
N GLU A 521 -4.45 30.81 -15.05
CA GLU A 521 -3.12 30.86 -15.64
C GLU A 521 -2.26 31.85 -14.85
N ILE A 522 -1.47 31.31 -13.92
CA ILE A 522 -0.53 32.08 -13.12
C ILE A 522 0.76 32.27 -13.94
N PRO A 523 1.18 33.51 -14.23
CA PRO A 523 2.44 33.78 -14.92
C PRO A 523 3.59 33.11 -14.20
N ARG A 524 4.36 32.28 -14.92
CA ARG A 524 5.67 31.84 -14.44
C ARG A 524 6.59 33.04 -14.55
N GLU A 525 6.96 33.67 -13.43
CA GLU A 525 8.16 34.54 -13.41
C GLU A 525 9.29 33.75 -14.09
N ALA A 526 9.93 34.38 -15.07
CA ALA A 526 10.89 33.74 -15.95
C ALA A 526 11.87 32.88 -15.14
N ARG A 527 11.86 31.56 -15.36
CA ARG A 527 13.00 30.70 -14.99
C ARG A 527 14.24 31.42 -15.50
N ALA A 528 15.07 31.90 -14.57
CA ALA A 528 16.35 32.50 -14.91
C ALA A 528 17.06 31.56 -15.88
N GLN A 529 17.21 32.01 -17.12
CA GLN A 529 18.06 31.36 -18.12
C GLN A 529 19.48 31.51 -17.59
N GLY A 530 20.08 30.42 -17.09
CA GLY A 530 21.49 30.45 -16.67
C GLY A 530 21.96 29.46 -15.60
N ALA A 531 21.14 28.57 -15.05
CA ALA A 531 21.65 27.53 -14.14
C ALA A 531 21.84 26.22 -14.90
N ALA A 532 23.07 26.01 -15.38
CA ALA A 532 23.55 24.72 -15.83
C ALA A 532 23.47 23.69 -14.69
N GLU A 533 23.37 22.43 -15.10
CA GLU A 533 23.30 21.22 -14.31
C GLU A 533 24.28 21.19 -13.12
N GLN A 534 23.75 21.38 -11.90
CA GLN A 534 24.30 20.78 -10.70
C GLN A 534 23.14 20.21 -9.89
N HIS A 535 23.10 18.88 -9.80
CA HIS A 535 22.19 18.14 -8.94
C HIS A 535 22.63 18.36 -7.48
N ASP A 536 21.90 19.20 -6.74
CA ASP A 536 21.95 19.22 -5.29
C ASP A 536 20.56 18.83 -4.74
N PRO A 537 20.40 17.65 -4.11
CA PRO A 537 19.09 17.12 -3.75
C PRO A 537 18.65 17.61 -2.36
N MET A 538 18.54 18.92 -2.12
CA MET A 538 17.88 19.41 -0.89
C MET A 538 17.46 20.89 -0.88
N GLU A 539 16.91 21.45 -1.96
CA GLU A 539 16.19 22.73 -1.84
C GLU A 539 14.67 22.52 -1.88
N ARG A 540 14.04 22.58 -0.70
CA ARG A 540 12.59 22.75 -0.56
C ARG A 540 12.19 24.04 -1.26
N HIS A 541 11.68 23.94 -2.49
CA HIS A 541 11.02 25.05 -3.17
C HIS A 541 9.90 25.59 -2.26
N VAL A 542 10.12 26.77 -1.68
CA VAL A 542 9.12 27.52 -0.93
C VAL A 542 7.99 27.86 -1.90
N ARG A 543 6.90 27.08 -1.87
CA ARG A 543 5.67 27.39 -2.62
C ARG A 543 5.14 28.73 -2.11
N ARG A 544 5.29 29.80 -2.89
CA ARG A 544 4.56 31.06 -2.64
C ARG A 544 3.05 30.75 -2.58
N PRO A 545 2.29 31.37 -1.65
CA PRO A 545 0.84 31.22 -1.61
C PRO A 545 0.21 31.63 -2.95
N ASP A 546 -0.70 30.82 -3.47
CA ASP A 546 -1.43 31.14 -4.70
C ASP A 546 -2.36 32.34 -4.45
N ALA A 547 -1.96 33.51 -4.95
CA ALA A 547 -2.69 34.78 -4.78
C ALA A 547 -4.12 34.75 -5.34
N SER A 548 -4.45 33.79 -6.22
CA SER A 548 -5.80 33.64 -6.78
C SER A 548 -6.68 32.64 -6.04
N ALA A 549 -6.15 31.96 -5.01
CA ALA A 549 -6.87 30.93 -4.26
C ALA A 549 -8.12 31.48 -3.55
N ASP A 550 -8.03 32.66 -2.93
CA ASP A 550 -9.15 33.31 -2.24
C ASP A 550 -10.29 33.64 -3.21
N TRP A 551 -9.96 34.26 -4.35
CA TRP A 551 -10.93 34.56 -5.39
C TRP A 551 -11.61 33.30 -5.95
N ARG A 552 -10.87 32.20 -6.15
CA ARG A 552 -11.47 30.93 -6.56
C ARG A 552 -12.43 30.40 -5.48
N ARG A 553 -12.06 30.47 -4.20
CA ARG A 553 -12.98 30.07 -3.11
C ARG A 553 -14.26 30.88 -3.11
N GLU A 554 -14.17 32.20 -3.20
CA GLU A 554 -15.33 33.10 -3.26
C GLU A 554 -16.24 32.78 -4.46
N ARG A 555 -15.65 32.52 -5.64
CA ARG A 555 -16.40 32.18 -6.86
C ARG A 555 -17.23 30.90 -6.72
N TRP A 556 -16.78 29.95 -5.88
CA TRP A 556 -17.45 28.66 -5.67
C TRP A 556 -18.32 28.61 -4.40
N GLN A 557 -18.14 29.54 -3.44
CA GLN A 557 -18.79 29.55 -2.12
C GLN A 557 -20.33 29.53 -2.16
N GLY A 558 -20.94 30.11 -3.20
CA GLY A 558 -22.41 30.21 -3.35
C GLY A 558 -23.07 29.11 -4.20
N ARG A 559 -22.31 28.11 -4.66
CA ARG A 559 -22.84 27.05 -5.54
C ARG A 559 -23.40 25.90 -4.70
N TYR A 560 -24.70 25.97 -4.38
CA TYR A 560 -25.45 24.90 -3.73
C TYR A 560 -25.88 23.80 -4.72
N ASN A 561 -26.55 22.75 -4.25
CA ASN A 561 -26.89 21.55 -5.03
C ASN A 561 -27.54 21.82 -6.40
N GLY A 562 -28.43 22.81 -6.52
CA GLY A 562 -29.07 23.16 -7.79
C GLY A 562 -28.09 23.73 -8.84
N ALA A 563 -27.13 24.55 -8.40
CA ALA A 563 -26.07 25.07 -9.27
C ALA A 563 -25.11 23.94 -9.70
N TRP A 564 -24.75 23.05 -8.77
CA TRP A 564 -23.92 21.87 -9.07
C TRP A 564 -24.57 20.93 -10.08
N ALA A 565 -25.86 20.60 -9.92
CA ALA A 565 -26.58 19.74 -10.86
C ALA A 565 -26.60 20.36 -12.27
N THR A 566 -26.77 21.67 -12.37
CA THR A 566 -26.75 22.40 -13.66
C THR A 566 -25.36 22.36 -14.31
N ILE A 567 -24.30 22.53 -13.51
CA ILE A 567 -22.90 22.45 -13.96
C ILE A 567 -22.57 21.03 -14.45
N ILE A 568 -22.89 20.01 -13.64
CA ILE A 568 -22.64 18.60 -13.97
C ILE A 568 -23.38 18.24 -15.27
N ARG A 569 -24.63 18.67 -15.42
CA ARG A 569 -25.42 18.43 -16.62
C ARG A 569 -24.84 19.13 -17.86
N ALA A 570 -24.37 20.36 -17.73
CA ALA A 570 -23.75 21.08 -18.83
C ALA A 570 -22.46 20.40 -19.32
N TRP A 571 -21.63 19.88 -18.39
CA TRP A 571 -20.45 19.09 -18.72
C TRP A 571 -20.83 17.73 -19.33
N GLN A 572 -21.78 17.01 -18.74
CA GLN A 572 -22.30 15.75 -19.28
C GLN A 572 -22.74 15.91 -20.74
N ASP A 573 -23.57 16.91 -21.02
CA ASP A 573 -24.08 17.18 -22.37
C ASP A 573 -22.94 17.49 -23.36
N MET A 574 -21.93 18.25 -22.93
CA MET A 574 -20.75 18.56 -23.75
C MET A 574 -19.92 17.30 -24.04
N LEU A 575 -19.68 16.45 -23.04
CA LEU A 575 -18.78 15.31 -23.14
C LEU A 575 -19.40 14.10 -23.87
N THR A 576 -20.73 13.99 -23.86
CA THR A 576 -21.47 12.86 -24.46
C THR A 576 -22.10 13.17 -25.82
N SER A 577 -21.90 14.37 -26.38
CA SER A 577 -22.53 14.86 -27.62
C SER A 577 -22.15 14.15 -28.94
N GLY A 578 -21.43 13.02 -28.89
CA GLY A 578 -21.02 12.27 -30.08
C GLY A 578 -22.12 11.39 -30.68
N PRO A 579 -22.01 10.98 -31.96
CA PRO A 579 -22.90 9.99 -32.55
C PRO A 579 -22.84 8.67 -31.76
N ASP A 580 -24.00 8.12 -31.39
CA ASP A 580 -24.14 6.93 -30.51
C ASP A 580 -23.41 7.06 -29.15
N ASN A 581 -23.20 8.30 -28.68
CA ASN A 581 -22.40 8.63 -27.50
C ASN A 581 -20.97 8.03 -27.54
N ALA A 582 -20.46 7.79 -28.75
CA ALA A 582 -19.10 7.33 -28.97
C ALA A 582 -18.17 8.52 -29.17
N VAL A 583 -17.02 8.49 -28.49
CA VAL A 583 -15.92 9.43 -28.71
C VAL A 583 -14.70 8.63 -29.15
N SER A 584 -13.96 9.16 -30.13
CA SER A 584 -12.71 8.56 -30.54
C SER A 584 -11.57 9.56 -30.42
N THR A 585 -10.34 9.07 -30.43
CA THR A 585 -9.16 9.88 -30.08
C THR A 585 -8.65 10.67 -31.27
N ILE A 586 -8.68 10.08 -32.47
CA ILE A 586 -8.02 10.64 -33.67
C ILE A 586 -9.03 10.90 -34.79
N GLY A 587 -9.97 9.98 -35.00
CA GLY A 587 -11.04 10.08 -35.99
C GLY A 587 -10.64 9.38 -37.29
N LEU A 588 -10.05 8.19 -37.16
CA LEU A 588 -9.53 7.45 -38.31
C LEU A 588 -10.66 6.82 -39.12
N GLN A 589 -10.47 6.78 -40.43
CA GLN A 589 -11.28 5.94 -41.31
C GLN A 589 -10.83 4.48 -41.22
N LYS A 590 -11.67 3.58 -41.71
CA LYS A 590 -11.35 2.15 -41.77
C LYS A 590 -10.06 1.95 -42.57
N ASP A 591 -9.17 1.09 -42.07
CA ASP A 591 -7.89 0.70 -42.69
C ASP A 591 -6.77 1.77 -42.71
N GLU A 592 -6.94 2.93 -42.07
CA GLU A 592 -5.85 3.94 -41.94
C GLU A 592 -4.89 3.68 -40.76
N GLY A 593 -5.32 2.88 -39.79
CA GLY A 593 -4.59 2.63 -38.55
C GLY A 593 -5.52 2.14 -37.45
N LEU A 594 -5.15 2.38 -36.19
CA LEU A 594 -5.95 1.99 -35.03
C LEU A 594 -6.29 3.21 -34.15
N ASP A 595 -7.58 3.44 -33.92
CA ASP A 595 -8.09 4.53 -33.07
C ASP A 595 -8.58 3.98 -31.72
N ALA A 596 -8.50 4.81 -30.69
CA ALA A 596 -9.09 4.52 -29.39
C ALA A 596 -10.51 5.08 -29.37
N ILE A 597 -11.49 4.18 -29.35
CA ILE A 597 -12.93 4.48 -29.33
C ILE A 597 -13.50 4.11 -27.96
N PHE A 598 -14.27 5.04 -27.39
CA PHE A 598 -14.95 4.90 -26.11
C PHE A 598 -16.45 5.09 -26.32
N LYS A 599 -17.26 4.25 -25.69
CA LYS A 599 -18.70 4.44 -25.64
C LYS A 599 -19.09 4.93 -24.25
N LEU A 600 -19.71 6.10 -24.18
CA LEU A 600 -20.07 6.75 -22.93
C LEU A 600 -21.59 6.68 -22.73
N HIS A 601 -22.02 6.36 -21.52
CA HIS A 601 -23.43 6.44 -21.20
C HIS A 601 -23.88 7.92 -21.24
N PRO A 602 -25.04 8.26 -21.84
CA PRO A 602 -25.46 9.66 -22.02
C PRO A 602 -25.86 10.37 -20.73
N ARG A 603 -25.90 9.66 -19.59
CA ARG A 603 -26.26 10.20 -18.26
C ARG A 603 -25.19 9.88 -17.24
N THR A 604 -25.02 10.79 -16.28
CA THR A 604 -24.18 10.52 -15.11
C THR A 604 -24.82 9.50 -14.17
N GLY A 605 -24.02 8.95 -13.26
CA GLY A 605 -24.45 8.09 -12.17
C GLY A 605 -25.30 8.85 -11.15
N TRP A 606 -26.20 8.13 -10.51
CA TRP A 606 -27.05 8.63 -9.42
C TRP A 606 -26.98 7.66 -8.25
N SER A 607 -27.01 8.19 -7.03
CA SER A 607 -27.11 7.37 -5.84
C SER A 607 -28.47 6.68 -5.76
N ARG A 608 -28.52 5.57 -5.04
CA ARG A 608 -29.80 5.15 -4.46
C ARG A 608 -30.25 6.18 -3.42
N PRO A 609 -31.56 6.34 -3.22
CA PRO A 609 -32.08 7.22 -2.19
C PRO A 609 -31.70 6.75 -0.77
N SER A 610 -31.28 7.68 0.10
CA SER A 610 -30.76 7.36 1.45
C SER A 610 -31.80 7.58 2.55
N HIS A 611 -32.71 6.63 2.85
CA HIS A 611 -33.76 6.88 3.87
C HIS A 611 -34.06 5.75 4.86
N ASN A 612 -33.04 5.01 5.31
CA ASN A 612 -33.19 4.33 6.60
C ASN A 612 -32.74 5.20 7.78
N HIS A 613 -32.32 6.45 7.55
CA HIS A 613 -31.81 7.34 8.60
C HIS A 613 -32.80 8.48 8.91
N GLY A 614 -33.26 8.57 10.17
CA GLY A 614 -34.30 9.51 10.62
C GLY A 614 -34.00 11.00 10.41
N TYR A 615 -32.74 11.37 10.16
CA TYR A 615 -32.33 12.74 9.79
C TYR A 615 -33.00 13.27 8.52
N PHE A 616 -33.40 12.39 7.58
CA PHE A 616 -33.98 12.80 6.29
C PHE A 616 -35.51 12.76 6.25
N ASP A 617 -36.17 12.41 7.36
CA ASP A 617 -37.62 12.47 7.47
C ASP A 617 -38.07 13.90 7.79
N ARG A 618 -38.51 14.63 6.77
CA ARG A 618 -39.00 16.03 6.88
C ARG A 618 -40.50 16.13 7.18
N THR A 619 -41.15 15.04 7.60
CA THR A 619 -42.56 15.06 8.03
C THR A 619 -42.74 15.34 9.53
N LYS A 620 -41.65 15.61 10.25
CA LYS A 620 -41.68 16.13 11.63
C LYS A 620 -41.47 17.64 11.70
#